data_AF-A0A7V9CM43-F1
#
_entry.id   AF-A0A7V9CM43-F1
#
_cell.length_a   1.000
_cell.length_b   1.000
_cell.length_c   1.000
_cell.angle_alpha   90.00
_cell.angle_beta   90.00
_cell.angle_gamma   90.00
#
_symmetry.space_group_name_H-M   'P 1'
#
loop_
_entity.id
_entity.type
_entity.pdbx_description
1 polymer ?
#
loop_
_entity_poly.entity_id
_entity_poly.type
_entity_poly.pdbx_seq_one_letter_code
_entity_poly.pdbx_strand_id
1 'polypeptide(L)'
;LDRLPAFLDRHAITDAVYLAGVDPYEHDPVGGVAGMSAEALRGRDDVVVASLNARGIASVVNFAGGYVPDQVVALHGATIEAIRRSWTTER
;
A
#
# COMPACT_ATOMS: atom_id res chain seq x y z
N LEU A 1 -1.00 8.60 7.65
CA LEU A 1 0.28 8.19 6.99
C LEU A 1 1.28 9.36 6.91
N ASP A 2 1.00 10.42 7.65
CA ASP A 2 1.52 11.76 7.40
C ASP A 2 3.00 11.90 7.80
N ARG A 3 3.51 10.92 8.55
CA ARG A 3 4.92 10.84 8.95
C ARG A 3 5.82 10.24 7.85
N LEU A 4 5.25 9.50 6.89
CA LEU A 4 6.03 8.81 5.86
C LEU A 4 6.84 9.78 4.98
N PRO A 5 6.26 10.85 4.40
CA PRO A 5 7.03 11.79 3.58
C PRO A 5 8.23 12.38 4.34
N ALA A 6 7.98 12.88 5.56
CA ALA A 6 9.03 13.47 6.39
C ALA A 6 10.11 12.45 6.81
N PHE A 7 9.76 11.16 6.95
CA PHE A 7 10.74 10.10 7.17
C PHE A 7 11.60 9.91 5.93
N LEU A 8 10.99 9.77 4.75
CA LEU A 8 11.72 9.58 3.49
C LEU A 8 12.63 10.78 3.18
N ASP A 9 12.21 12.02 3.46
CA ASP A 9 13.02 13.22 3.21
C ASP A 9 14.24 13.34 4.13
N ARG A 10 14.18 12.75 5.32
CA ARG A 10 15.29 12.79 6.30
C ARG A 10 16.34 11.71 6.07
N HIS A 11 16.05 10.72 5.24
CA HIS A 11 16.90 9.56 5.05
C HIS A 11 17.26 9.38 3.58
N ALA A 12 18.50 9.00 3.30
CA ALA A 12 18.95 8.70 1.94
C ALA A 12 18.46 7.30 1.50
N ILE A 13 17.14 7.11 1.46
CA ILE A 13 16.52 5.87 0.99
C ILE A 13 16.58 5.83 -0.54
N THR A 14 17.18 4.78 -1.08
CA THR A 14 17.29 4.59 -2.54
C THR A 14 16.25 3.59 -3.06
N ASP A 15 15.83 2.65 -2.22
CA ASP A 15 14.95 1.55 -2.58
C ASP A 15 13.99 1.20 -1.43
N ALA A 16 12.80 0.71 -1.77
CA ALA A 16 11.79 0.32 -0.80
C ALA A 16 11.15 -1.04 -1.15
N VAL A 17 10.93 -1.87 -0.12
CA VAL A 17 10.07 -3.05 -0.22
C VAL A 17 8.79 -2.76 0.55
N TYR A 18 7.69 -2.58 -0.19
CA TYR A 18 6.39 -2.32 0.40
C TYR A 18 5.64 -3.64 0.63
N LEU A 19 5.51 -4.04 1.90
CA LEU A 19 4.71 -5.19 2.32
C LEU A 19 3.24 -4.78 2.39
N ALA A 20 2.53 -4.93 1.28
CA ALA A 20 1.15 -4.52 1.11
C ALA A 20 0.18 -5.60 1.65
N GLY A 21 0.11 -5.69 2.98
CA GLY A 21 -0.88 -6.52 3.67
C GLY A 21 -2.28 -5.89 3.61
N VAL A 22 -3.29 -6.73 3.47
CA VAL A 22 -4.72 -6.37 3.55
C VAL A 22 -5.37 -6.88 4.83
N ASP A 23 -4.59 -7.51 5.71
CA ASP A 23 -5.02 -7.91 7.06
C ASP A 23 -5.50 -6.78 7.99
N PRO A 24 -5.25 -5.47 7.76
CA PRO A 24 -5.91 -4.46 8.57
C PRO A 24 -7.39 -4.28 8.20
N TYR A 25 -7.86 -4.87 7.10
CA TYR A 25 -9.27 -4.80 6.70
C TYR A 25 -10.17 -5.13 7.89
N GLU A 26 -11.19 -4.30 8.13
CA GLU A 26 -11.99 -4.36 9.35
C GLU A 26 -12.71 -5.70 9.60
N HIS A 27 -12.82 -6.57 8.58
CA HIS A 27 -13.39 -7.91 8.69
C HIS A 27 -12.34 -9.03 8.65
N ASP A 28 -11.06 -8.70 8.68
CA ASP A 28 -9.98 -9.69 8.79
C ASP A 28 -9.95 -10.31 10.20
N PRO A 29 -9.94 -11.66 10.30
CA PRO A 29 -10.02 -12.35 11.58
C PRO A 29 -8.71 -12.32 12.40
N VAL A 30 -7.58 -11.96 11.78
CA VAL A 30 -6.26 -11.95 12.42
C VAL A 30 -5.81 -10.52 12.72
N GLY A 31 -5.95 -9.62 11.75
CA GLY A 31 -5.37 -8.28 11.81
C GLY A 31 -6.38 -7.12 11.84
N GLY A 32 -7.67 -7.40 11.83
CA GLY A 32 -8.71 -6.41 11.56
C GLY A 32 -8.63 -5.16 12.44
N VAL A 33 -8.66 -3.99 11.80
CA VAL A 33 -8.64 -2.69 12.47
C VAL A 33 -9.96 -1.98 12.20
N ALA A 34 -10.65 -1.56 13.27
CA ALA A 34 -11.92 -0.84 13.14
C ALA A 34 -11.76 0.42 12.27
N GLY A 35 -12.63 0.57 11.27
CA GLY A 35 -12.61 1.70 10.33
C GLY A 35 -11.63 1.56 9.17
N MET A 36 -10.86 0.48 9.08
CA MET A 36 -10.06 0.17 7.90
C MET A 36 -10.90 -0.60 6.87
N SER A 37 -11.67 0.15 6.08
CA SER A 37 -12.41 -0.39 4.93
C SER A 37 -11.48 -0.75 3.77
N ALA A 38 -12.02 -1.43 2.75
CA ALA A 38 -11.30 -1.68 1.49
C ALA A 38 -10.85 -0.38 0.80
N GLU A 39 -11.66 0.68 0.89
CA GLU A 39 -11.31 2.01 0.37
C GLU A 39 -10.18 2.66 1.18
N ALA A 40 -10.19 2.51 2.50
CA ALA A 40 -9.11 3.00 3.36
C ALA A 40 -7.78 2.29 3.06
N LEU A 41 -7.80 0.98 2.81
CA LEU A 41 -6.63 0.22 2.37
C LEU A 41 -6.11 0.70 1.01
N ARG A 42 -6.99 0.93 0.04
CA ARG A 42 -6.62 1.52 -1.26
C ARG A 42 -6.01 2.91 -1.08
N GLY A 43 -6.59 3.75 -0.22
CA GLY A 43 -6.07 5.09 0.07
C GLY A 43 -4.68 5.05 0.70
N ARG A 44 -4.41 4.06 1.56
CA ARG A 44 -3.06 3.80 2.08
C ARG A 44 -2.09 3.47 0.95
N ASP A 45 -2.47 2.56 0.05
CA ASP A 45 -1.61 2.15 -1.07
C ASP A 45 -1.31 3.33 -1.99
N ASP A 46 -2.31 4.16 -2.32
CA ASP A 46 -2.15 5.38 -3.12
C ASP A 46 -1.13 6.34 -2.46
N VAL A 47 -1.23 6.58 -1.14
CA VAL A 47 -0.31 7.48 -0.41
C VAL A 47 1.12 6.93 -0.38
N VAL A 48 1.30 5.63 -0.12
CA VAL A 48 2.64 5.03 -0.04
C VAL A 48 3.32 5.11 -1.40
N VAL A 49 2.64 4.68 -2.46
CA VAL A 49 3.24 4.63 -3.80
C VAL A 49 3.51 6.04 -4.33
N ALA A 50 2.59 6.99 -4.13
CA ALA A 50 2.83 8.38 -4.51
C ALA A 50 4.03 8.99 -3.76
N SER A 51 4.21 8.65 -2.48
CA SER A 51 5.33 9.16 -1.67
C SER A 51 6.68 8.66 -2.16
N LEU A 52 6.76 7.39 -2.61
CA LEU A 52 7.97 6.78 -3.17
C LEU A 52 8.26 7.32 -4.58
N ASN A 53 7.26 7.36 -5.45
CA ASN A 53 7.40 7.86 -6.83
C ASN A 53 7.85 9.32 -6.86
N ALA A 54 7.27 10.19 -6.01
CA ALA A 54 7.63 11.60 -5.92
C ALA A 54 9.11 11.85 -5.54
N ARG A 55 9.81 10.82 -5.05
CA ARG A 55 11.22 10.88 -4.65
C ARG A 55 12.13 10.05 -5.56
N GLY A 56 11.57 9.45 -6.62
CA GLY A 56 12.31 8.54 -7.50
C GLY A 56 12.85 7.28 -6.79
N ILE A 57 12.23 6.89 -5.67
CA ILE A 57 12.64 5.70 -4.91
C ILE A 57 12.13 4.47 -5.65
N ALA A 58 13.04 3.58 -6.06
CA ALA A 58 12.66 2.33 -6.68
C ALA A 58 11.93 1.44 -5.66
N SER A 59 10.78 0.87 -6.05
CA SER A 59 9.97 0.11 -5.11
C SER A 59 9.57 -1.26 -5.65
N VAL A 60 9.65 -2.27 -4.79
CA VAL A 60 9.03 -3.57 -5.00
C VAL A 60 7.83 -3.68 -4.08
N VAL A 61 6.67 -4.10 -4.62
CA VAL A 61 5.49 -4.38 -3.80
C VAL A 61 5.33 -5.89 -3.65
N ASN A 62 5.18 -6.33 -2.41
CA ASN A 62 4.91 -7.72 -2.08
C ASN A 62 3.59 -7.83 -1.33
N PHE A 63 2.73 -8.77 -1.70
CA PHE A 63 1.54 -9.06 -0.93
C PHE A 63 1.93 -9.69 0.40
N ALA A 64 1.33 -9.21 1.48
CA ALA A 64 1.55 -9.73 2.82
C ALA A 64 0.26 -10.33 3.39
N GLY A 65 -0.02 -10.16 4.68
CA GLY A 65 -1.19 -10.75 5.33
C GLY A 65 -2.52 -10.34 4.69
N GLY A 66 -3.54 -11.15 4.91
CA GLY A 66 -4.87 -11.01 4.32
C GLY A 66 -5.59 -12.35 4.38
N TYR A 67 -6.49 -12.49 5.35
CA TYR A 67 -7.04 -13.77 5.80
C TYR A 67 -8.55 -13.80 5.74
N VAL A 68 -9.14 -13.03 4.82
CA VAL A 68 -10.58 -13.04 4.52
C VAL A 68 -10.81 -13.86 3.25
N PRO A 69 -11.27 -15.12 3.38
CA PRO A 69 -11.64 -15.94 2.23
C PRO A 69 -12.61 -15.19 1.31
N ASP A 70 -12.52 -15.48 0.01
CA ASP A 70 -13.32 -14.89 -1.07
C ASP A 70 -13.13 -13.38 -1.32
N GLN A 71 -12.61 -12.61 -0.36
CA GLN A 71 -12.35 -11.17 -0.51
C GLN A 71 -10.87 -10.84 -0.71
N VAL A 72 -9.95 -11.68 -0.23
CA VAL A 72 -8.50 -11.44 -0.29
C VAL A 72 -7.99 -11.14 -1.71
N VAL A 73 -8.53 -11.81 -2.73
CA VAL A 73 -8.16 -11.58 -4.14
C VAL A 73 -8.59 -10.18 -4.59
N ALA A 74 -9.79 -9.74 -4.23
CA ALA A 74 -10.28 -8.41 -4.58
C ALA A 74 -9.50 -7.32 -3.84
N LEU A 75 -9.17 -7.54 -2.56
CA LEU A 75 -8.39 -6.61 -1.74
C LEU A 75 -6.97 -6.43 -2.30
N HIS A 76 -6.24 -7.51 -2.59
CA HIS A 76 -4.93 -7.39 -3.25
C HIS A 76 -5.05 -6.89 -4.70
N GLY A 77 -6.14 -7.20 -5.41
CA GLY A 77 -6.43 -6.64 -6.72
C GLY A 77 -6.53 -5.11 -6.70
N ALA A 78 -7.11 -4.53 -5.64
CA ALA A 78 -7.15 -3.09 -5.45
C ALA A 78 -5.74 -2.49 -5.25
N THR A 79 -4.85 -3.18 -4.54
CA THR A 79 -3.42 -2.81 -4.43
C THR A 79 -2.73 -2.80 -5.79
N ILE A 80 -2.92 -3.84 -6.63
CA ILE A 80 -2.36 -3.88 -7.99
C ILE A 80 -2.81 -2.66 -8.79
N GLU A 81 -4.10 -2.36 -8.74
CA GLU A 81 -4.69 -1.26 -9.51
C GLU A 81 -4.17 0.10 -9.01
N ALA A 82 -3.93 0.28 -7.71
CA ALA A 82 -3.25 1.46 -7.17
C ALA A 82 -1.83 1.66 -7.71
N ILE A 83 -1.04 0.60 -7.70
CA ILE A 83 0.33 0.62 -8.22
C ILE A 83 0.33 0.90 -9.73
N ARG A 84 -0.52 0.20 -10.49
CA ARG A 84 -0.61 0.32 -11.95
C ARG A 84 -0.94 1.75 -12.38
N ARG A 85 -1.88 2.42 -11.70
CA ARG A 85 -2.20 3.83 -11.98
C ARG A 85 -1.00 4.74 -11.78
N SER A 86 -0.22 4.50 -10.72
CA SER A 86 0.95 5.33 -10.40
C SER A 86 2.09 5.20 -11.42
N TRP A 87 2.22 4.04 -12.08
CA TRP A 87 3.28 3.76 -13.05
C TRP A 87 2.95 4.17 -14.48
N THR A 88 1.67 4.41 -14.78
CA THR A 88 1.23 4.79 -16.14
C THR A 88 1.32 6.30 -16.40
N THR A 89 1.67 7.10 -15.39
CA THR A 89 1.69 8.57 -15.51
C THR A 89 3.06 9.16 -15.89
N GLU A 90 4.15 8.39 -15.87
CA GLU A 90 5.47 8.89 -16.30
C GLU A 90 6.23 7.84 -17.14
N ARG A 91 6.07 7.93 -18.47
CA ARG A 91 7.12 7.65 -19.45
C ARG A 91 6.99 8.60 -20.63
#